data_AF-A0A191WJM7-F1
#
_entry.id   AF-A0A191WJM7-F1
#
_cell.length_a   1.000
_cell.length_b   1.000
_cell.length_c   1.000
_cell.angle_alpha   90.00
_cell.angle_beta   90.00
_cell.angle_gamma   90.00
#
_symmetry.space_group_name_H-M   'P 1'
#
loop_
_entity.id
_entity.type
_entity.pdbx_description
1 polymer ?
#
loop_
_entity_poly.entity_id
_entity_poly.type
_entity_poly.pdbx_seq_one_letter_code
_entity_poly.pdbx_strand_id
1 'polypeptide(L)'
;MPTVRRTLLVALLLSGGAALTGCSGGPSASTPPSTDAASPSATPATATPIAEPTPGPPAVACDDVLTDEAIAQLQADGLELVDVGQSTFYPIADDLMAAGGLACKWGRPSSDANFTVVQLTGIDVATSEWPAALAAEGYVLTDDPVPGTHSGPEDPGTGVPSVVVVTDDSLTFVSTPMQASDLAVVN
;
A
#
# COMPACT_ATOMS: atom_id res chain seq x y z
N MET A 1 26.85 -49.06 1.16
CA MET A 1 27.71 -48.47 0.11
C MET A 1 27.09 -47.15 -0.31
N PRO A 2 27.83 -46.08 -0.60
CA PRO A 2 28.86 -45.36 0.16
C PRO A 2 28.38 -43.97 0.65
N THR A 3 29.09 -43.46 1.64
CA THR A 3 29.06 -42.11 2.22
C THR A 3 29.54 -41.04 1.23
N VAL A 4 28.93 -39.85 1.16
CA VAL A 4 29.65 -38.63 0.73
C VAL A 4 29.20 -37.42 1.56
N ARG A 5 30.11 -37.01 2.45
CA ARG A 5 30.20 -35.68 3.07
C ARG A 5 30.51 -34.65 2.00
N ARG A 6 29.90 -33.46 2.05
CA ARG A 6 30.53 -32.25 1.51
C ARG A 6 30.23 -31.04 2.39
N THR A 7 31.16 -30.86 3.31
CA THR A 7 31.45 -29.64 4.06
C THR A 7 31.74 -28.51 3.08
N LEU A 8 31.13 -27.34 3.27
CA LEU A 8 31.63 -26.09 2.73
C LEU A 8 31.43 -24.97 3.75
N LEU A 9 32.51 -24.71 4.47
CA LEU A 9 32.76 -23.52 5.26
C LEU A 9 32.76 -22.32 4.31
N VAL A 10 31.89 -21.34 4.55
CA VAL A 10 32.03 -20.01 3.97
C VAL A 10 32.15 -19.01 5.11
N ALA A 11 33.31 -18.36 5.16
CA ALA A 11 33.70 -17.35 6.11
C ALA A 11 32.90 -16.06 5.86
N LEU A 12 32.29 -15.50 6.92
CA LEU A 12 31.74 -14.15 6.87
C LEU A 12 32.63 -13.22 7.69
N LEU A 13 33.23 -12.26 6.99
CA LEU A 13 34.00 -11.15 7.52
C LEU A 13 33.09 -10.19 8.30
N LEU A 14 33.38 -10.02 9.58
CA LEU A 14 32.83 -8.98 10.45
C LEU A 14 33.75 -7.76 10.46
N SER A 15 33.17 -6.60 10.81
CA SER A 15 33.77 -5.28 11.13
C SER A 15 33.77 -4.32 9.94
N GLY A 16 33.19 -3.11 9.97
CA GLY A 16 32.71 -2.27 11.07
C GLY A 16 32.98 -0.80 10.66
N GLY A 17 32.08 0.14 10.97
CA GLY A 17 32.36 1.56 10.74
C GLY A 17 31.13 2.45 10.64
N ALA A 18 30.47 2.71 11.77
CA ALA A 18 29.53 3.81 11.90
C ALA A 18 30.28 5.13 12.16
N ALA A 19 30.01 6.16 11.37
CA ALA A 19 30.44 7.52 11.63
C ALA A 19 29.23 8.47 11.48
N LEU A 20 28.60 8.79 12.60
CA LEU A 20 27.59 9.84 12.71
C LEU A 20 28.18 10.98 13.55
N THR A 21 28.72 11.98 12.85
CA THR A 21 29.00 13.34 13.34
C THR A 21 27.88 14.21 12.77
N GLY A 22 26.97 14.85 13.50
CA GLY A 22 27.17 15.76 14.63
C GLY A 22 27.03 17.20 14.13
N CYS A 23 26.01 17.95 14.58
CA CYS A 23 26.20 19.34 15.03
C CYS A 23 24.94 19.95 15.66
N SER A 24 25.22 20.66 16.74
CA SER A 24 24.35 21.44 17.62
C SER A 24 24.13 22.85 17.07
N GLY A 25 23.04 23.53 17.42
CA GLY A 25 22.82 24.89 16.92
C GLY A 25 21.60 25.68 17.44
N GLY A 26 21.47 25.83 18.77
CA GLY A 26 21.17 27.10 19.46
C GLY A 26 19.83 27.86 19.28
N PRO A 27 19.46 28.71 20.27
CA PRO A 27 18.11 29.25 20.45
C PRO A 27 17.92 30.64 19.85
N SER A 28 16.66 31.09 19.69
CA SER A 28 16.29 32.51 19.86
C SER A 28 14.79 32.70 20.02
N ALA A 29 14.41 33.20 21.19
CA ALA A 29 13.14 33.89 21.41
C ALA A 29 13.24 35.31 20.84
N SER A 30 12.16 35.81 20.24
CA SER A 30 11.82 37.24 20.23
C SER A 30 10.40 37.45 19.69
N THR A 31 9.49 37.80 20.60
CA THR A 31 8.19 38.42 20.29
C THR A 31 8.40 39.91 20.03
N PRO A 32 7.77 40.48 18.99
CA PRO A 32 7.36 41.87 19.01
C PRO A 32 5.83 42.05 18.81
N PRO A 33 5.30 43.23 19.17
CA PRO A 33 3.88 43.47 19.43
C PRO A 33 3.04 43.85 18.19
N SER A 34 1.72 43.74 18.37
CA SER A 34 0.66 44.18 17.44
C SER A 34 0.78 45.64 17.01
N THR A 35 0.45 45.91 15.76
CA THR A 35 0.12 47.25 15.25
C THR A 35 -1.03 47.11 14.25
N ASP A 36 -2.20 47.62 14.63
CA ASP A 36 -3.31 47.95 13.75
C ASP A 36 -2.91 49.08 12.79
N ALA A 37 -3.20 48.95 11.49
CA ALA A 37 -3.60 50.08 10.64
C ALA A 37 -4.04 49.65 9.22
N ALA A 38 -5.25 50.11 8.88
CA ALA A 38 -5.71 50.58 7.58
C ALA A 38 -6.03 49.59 6.43
N SER A 39 -7.34 49.54 6.15
CA SER A 39 -7.98 49.10 4.91
C SER A 39 -7.59 49.97 3.71
N PRO A 40 -7.50 49.35 2.51
CA PRO A 40 -8.09 49.95 1.33
C PRO A 40 -9.16 49.05 0.71
N SER A 41 -10.24 49.70 0.30
CA SER A 41 -11.36 49.15 -0.46
C SER A 41 -10.88 48.67 -1.84
N ALA A 42 -11.13 47.40 -2.18
CA ALA A 42 -10.88 46.84 -3.50
C ALA A 42 -12.21 46.43 -4.17
N THR A 43 -12.38 46.92 -5.38
CA THR A 43 -13.45 46.74 -6.35
C THR A 43 -13.95 45.29 -6.49
N PRO A 44 -15.26 45.04 -6.72
CA PRO A 44 -15.75 43.69 -7.00
C PRO A 44 -15.22 43.19 -8.35
N ALA A 45 -14.40 42.14 -8.33
CA ALA A 45 -14.03 41.41 -9.54
C ALA A 45 -15.24 40.60 -10.02
N THR A 46 -15.62 40.79 -11.28
CA THR A 46 -16.56 39.94 -12.01
C THR A 46 -16.09 38.48 -11.94
N ALA A 47 -16.89 37.61 -11.33
CA ALA A 47 -16.61 36.19 -11.26
C ALA A 47 -16.61 35.60 -12.68
N THR A 48 -15.44 35.16 -13.14
CA THR A 48 -15.31 34.25 -14.29
C THR A 48 -16.07 32.96 -13.96
N PRO A 49 -16.84 32.38 -14.90
CA PRO A 49 -17.47 31.08 -14.67
C PRO A 49 -16.39 30.04 -14.37
N ILE A 50 -16.42 29.49 -13.15
CA ILE A 50 -15.62 28.31 -12.80
C ILE A 50 -16.15 27.18 -13.67
N ALA A 51 -15.30 26.62 -14.53
CA ALA A 51 -15.61 25.40 -15.24
C ALA A 51 -15.96 24.31 -14.21
N GLU A 52 -17.15 23.76 -14.32
CA GLU A 52 -17.61 22.65 -13.50
C GLU A 52 -16.65 21.47 -13.71
N PRO A 53 -16.08 20.86 -12.65
CA PRO A 53 -15.18 19.74 -12.82
C PRO A 53 -15.93 18.62 -13.56
N THR A 54 -15.39 18.22 -14.70
CA THR A 54 -15.86 17.02 -15.40
C THR A 54 -15.75 15.85 -14.41
N PRO A 55 -16.82 15.08 -14.16
CA PRO A 55 -16.73 13.88 -13.33
C PRO A 55 -15.62 12.99 -13.88
N GLY A 56 -14.62 12.71 -13.04
CA GLY A 56 -13.66 11.67 -13.33
C GLY A 56 -14.37 10.31 -13.45
N PRO A 57 -13.65 9.26 -13.91
CA PRO A 57 -14.15 7.90 -13.86
C PRO A 57 -14.73 7.59 -12.47
N PRO A 58 -15.80 6.77 -12.36
CA PRO A 58 -16.32 6.38 -11.07
C PRO A 58 -15.19 5.74 -10.26
N ALA A 59 -14.94 6.26 -9.06
CA ALA A 59 -14.02 5.62 -8.14
C ALA A 59 -14.59 4.25 -7.76
N VAL A 60 -13.80 3.20 -7.94
CA VAL A 60 -14.12 1.85 -7.45
C VAL A 60 -14.32 1.94 -5.94
N ALA A 61 -15.46 1.49 -5.43
CA ALA A 61 -15.69 1.41 -3.99
C ALA A 61 -15.12 0.11 -3.43
N CYS A 62 -14.94 0.02 -2.11
CA CYS A 62 -14.48 -1.23 -1.49
C CYS A 62 -15.44 -2.41 -1.70
N ASP A 63 -16.71 -2.13 -1.96
CA ASP A 63 -17.69 -3.16 -2.31
C ASP A 63 -17.53 -3.69 -3.74
N ASP A 64 -16.69 -3.06 -4.57
CA ASP A 64 -16.47 -3.43 -5.96
C ASP A 64 -15.08 -4.04 -6.22
N VAL A 65 -14.21 -4.13 -5.19
CA VAL A 65 -12.86 -4.68 -5.36
C VAL A 65 -12.83 -6.22 -5.29
N LEU A 66 -13.85 -6.81 -4.68
CA LEU A 66 -14.08 -8.25 -4.59
C LEU A 66 -15.39 -8.60 -5.29
N THR A 67 -15.56 -9.86 -5.66
CA THR A 67 -16.86 -10.35 -6.12
C THR A 67 -17.92 -10.30 -5.02
N ASP A 68 -19.19 -10.16 -5.41
CA ASP A 68 -20.34 -10.22 -4.49
C ASP A 68 -20.34 -11.48 -3.61
N GLU A 69 -19.92 -12.62 -4.18
CA GLU A 69 -19.83 -13.90 -3.47
C GLU A 69 -18.76 -13.85 -2.36
N ALA A 70 -17.60 -13.27 -2.66
CA ALA A 70 -16.53 -13.13 -1.68
C ALA A 70 -16.89 -12.15 -0.56
N ILE A 71 -17.56 -11.04 -0.88
CA ILE A 71 -18.08 -10.10 0.12
C ILE A 71 -19.11 -10.79 1.02
N ALA A 72 -20.04 -11.56 0.44
CA ALA A 72 -21.01 -12.33 1.21
C ALA A 72 -20.33 -13.36 2.12
N GLN A 73 -19.25 -13.99 1.65
CA GLN A 73 -18.47 -14.94 2.44
C GLN A 73 -17.75 -14.25 3.61
N LEU A 74 -17.11 -13.10 3.39
CA LEU A 74 -16.50 -12.31 4.46
C LEU A 74 -17.53 -11.93 5.54
N GLN A 75 -18.73 -11.50 5.13
CA GLN A 75 -19.82 -11.20 6.05
C GLN A 75 -20.33 -12.44 6.80
N ALA A 76 -20.44 -13.58 6.12
CA ALA A 76 -20.81 -14.86 6.75
C ALA A 76 -19.77 -15.30 7.78
N ASP A 77 -18.49 -15.01 7.52
CA ASP A 77 -17.38 -15.18 8.44
C ASP A 77 -17.31 -14.06 9.49
N GLY A 78 -18.28 -13.14 9.53
CA GLY A 78 -18.35 -12.06 10.52
C GLY A 78 -17.21 -11.05 10.42
N LEU A 79 -16.60 -10.92 9.23
CA LEU A 79 -15.77 -9.78 8.89
C LEU A 79 -16.64 -8.69 8.28
N GLU A 80 -16.50 -7.48 8.80
CA GLU A 80 -17.17 -6.28 8.29
C GLU A 80 -16.13 -5.30 7.76
N LEU A 81 -16.54 -4.40 6.86
CA LEU A 81 -15.65 -3.35 6.38
C LEU A 81 -15.28 -2.43 7.55
N VAL A 82 -13.98 -2.23 7.76
CA VAL A 82 -13.42 -1.42 8.83
C VAL A 82 -12.41 -0.42 8.26
N ASP A 83 -12.14 0.63 9.04
CA ASP A 83 -11.13 1.62 8.66
C ASP A 83 -9.74 0.98 8.57
N VAL A 84 -9.06 1.15 7.43
CA VAL A 84 -7.69 0.65 7.20
C VAL A 84 -6.71 1.25 8.21
N GLY A 85 -6.93 2.49 8.64
CA GLY A 85 -6.00 3.25 9.47
C GLY A 85 -4.92 3.95 8.63
N GLN A 86 -3.79 4.26 9.27
CA GLN A 86 -2.66 4.93 8.62
C GLN A 86 -1.63 3.96 8.03
N SER A 87 -1.74 2.66 8.32
CA SER A 87 -0.84 1.62 7.84
C SER A 87 -1.56 0.28 7.83
N THR A 88 -1.21 -0.55 6.86
CA THR A 88 -1.64 -1.94 6.66
C THR A 88 -0.69 -2.95 7.31
N PHE A 89 0.47 -2.50 7.83
CA PHE A 89 1.61 -3.31 8.26
C PHE A 89 2.35 -4.05 7.14
N TYR A 90 1.93 -3.88 5.87
CA TYR A 90 2.61 -4.39 4.70
C TYR A 90 3.26 -3.23 3.93
N PRO A 91 4.60 -3.13 3.89
CA PRO A 91 5.29 -2.00 3.27
C PRO A 91 4.82 -1.72 1.83
N ILE A 92 4.70 -2.75 1.00
CA ILE A 92 4.23 -2.59 -0.37
C ILE A 92 2.80 -2.05 -0.45
N ALA A 93 1.91 -2.45 0.48
CA ALA A 93 0.53 -1.99 0.48
C ALA A 93 0.44 -0.54 0.99
N ASP A 94 1.27 -0.17 1.97
CA ASP A 94 1.41 1.21 2.43
C ASP A 94 1.95 2.13 1.32
N ASP A 95 2.90 1.65 0.51
CA ASP A 95 3.39 2.38 -0.66
C ASP A 95 2.30 2.56 -1.72
N LEU A 96 1.53 1.51 -2.03
CA LEU A 96 0.39 1.60 -2.95
C LEU A 96 -0.66 2.60 -2.45
N MET A 97 -0.94 2.62 -1.15
CA MET A 97 -1.82 3.62 -0.53
C MET A 97 -1.26 5.04 -0.67
N ALA A 98 0.03 5.23 -0.41
CA ALA A 98 0.68 6.53 -0.54
C ALA A 98 0.68 7.05 -1.99
N ALA A 99 0.69 6.13 -2.97
CA ALA A 99 0.54 6.43 -4.39
C ALA A 99 -0.92 6.72 -4.82
N GLY A 100 -1.87 6.71 -3.89
CA GLY A 100 -3.28 7.00 -4.16
C GLY A 100 -4.15 5.77 -4.44
N GLY A 101 -3.66 4.57 -4.10
CA GLY A 101 -4.43 3.35 -4.22
C GLY A 101 -5.64 3.32 -3.27
N LEU A 102 -6.70 2.65 -3.72
CA LEU A 102 -7.87 2.32 -2.91
C LEU A 102 -7.48 1.25 -1.88
N ALA A 103 -7.66 1.53 -0.59
CA ALA A 103 -7.41 0.55 0.47
C ALA A 103 -8.71 0.12 1.14
N CYS A 104 -8.91 -1.19 1.21
CA CYS A 104 -10.08 -1.82 1.78
C CYS A 104 -9.63 -2.84 2.82
N LYS A 105 -10.24 -2.79 4.01
CA LYS A 105 -9.98 -3.74 5.08
C LYS A 105 -11.27 -4.27 5.64
N TRP A 106 -11.34 -5.58 5.76
CA TRP A 106 -12.41 -6.26 6.48
C TRP A 106 -11.84 -6.84 7.76
N GLY A 107 -12.53 -6.66 8.87
CA GLY A 107 -12.06 -7.09 10.18
C GLY A 107 -13.22 -7.51 11.05
N ARG A 108 -12.92 -8.27 12.10
CA ARG A 108 -13.91 -8.63 13.12
C ARG A 108 -13.60 -7.83 14.40
N PRO A 109 -14.51 -6.98 14.91
CA PRO A 109 -14.23 -6.08 16.04
C PRO A 109 -13.73 -6.75 17.33
N SER A 110 -14.02 -8.03 17.52
CA SER A 110 -13.67 -8.80 18.71
C SER A 110 -12.44 -9.71 18.53
N SER A 111 -11.69 -9.57 17.44
CA SER A 111 -10.48 -10.36 17.18
C SER A 111 -9.48 -9.64 16.28
N ASP A 112 -8.26 -10.14 16.20
CA ASP A 112 -7.23 -9.61 15.29
C ASP A 112 -7.37 -10.14 13.85
N ALA A 113 -8.39 -10.96 13.58
CA ALA A 113 -8.68 -11.46 12.24
C ALA A 113 -9.09 -10.31 11.31
N ASN A 114 -8.30 -10.10 10.27
CA ASN A 114 -8.53 -9.09 9.26
C ASN A 114 -8.03 -9.55 7.89
N PHE A 115 -8.55 -8.89 6.87
CA PHE A 115 -8.22 -9.10 5.46
C PHE A 115 -8.10 -7.73 4.81
N THR A 116 -7.02 -7.49 4.08
CA THR A 116 -6.71 -6.20 3.46
C THR A 116 -6.47 -6.37 1.96
N VAL A 117 -7.08 -5.49 1.18
CA VAL A 117 -6.84 -5.33 -0.26
C VAL A 117 -6.44 -3.88 -0.51
N VAL A 118 -5.36 -3.66 -1.27
CA VAL A 118 -4.99 -2.32 -1.74
C VAL A 118 -4.82 -2.37 -3.25
N GLN A 119 -5.52 -1.51 -3.96
CA GLN A 119 -5.53 -1.49 -5.41
C GLN A 119 -5.10 -0.12 -5.95
N LEU A 120 -4.06 -0.14 -6.78
CA LEU A 120 -3.62 1.03 -7.56
C LEU A 120 -3.91 0.76 -9.03
N THR A 121 -4.72 1.62 -9.66
CA THR A 121 -5.12 1.51 -11.08
C THR A 121 -4.69 2.74 -11.88
N GLY A 122 -4.77 2.64 -13.21
CA GLY A 122 -4.50 3.76 -14.12
C GLY A 122 -3.01 4.09 -14.25
N ILE A 123 -2.16 3.11 -13.98
CA ILE A 123 -0.70 3.21 -14.12
C ILE A 123 -0.23 2.42 -15.34
N ASP A 124 1.01 2.59 -15.79
CA ASP A 124 1.67 1.66 -16.71
C ASP A 124 2.70 0.88 -15.90
N VAL A 125 2.34 -0.34 -15.49
CA VAL A 125 3.16 -1.09 -14.52
C VAL A 125 4.54 -1.39 -15.10
N ALA A 126 4.62 -1.72 -16.38
CA ALA A 126 5.87 -2.13 -17.04
C ALA A 126 6.92 -1.01 -17.07
N THR A 127 6.49 0.26 -17.11
CA THR A 127 7.39 1.42 -17.12
C THR A 127 7.46 2.15 -15.78
N SER A 128 6.67 1.72 -14.79
CA SER A 128 6.66 2.29 -13.44
C SER A 128 7.81 1.80 -12.55
N GLU A 129 7.87 2.32 -11.32
CA GLU A 129 8.81 1.87 -10.29
C GLU A 129 8.42 0.54 -9.62
N TRP A 130 7.18 0.10 -9.80
CA TRP A 130 6.61 -1.01 -9.04
C TRP A 130 7.27 -2.37 -9.25
N PRO A 131 7.72 -2.76 -10.47
CA PRO A 131 8.46 -4.01 -10.63
C PRO A 131 9.73 -4.06 -9.77
N ALA A 132 10.42 -2.93 -9.62
CA ALA A 132 11.60 -2.83 -8.77
C ALA A 132 11.23 -2.81 -7.28
N ALA A 133 10.15 -2.11 -6.90
CA ALA A 133 9.65 -2.09 -5.54
C ALA A 133 9.23 -3.49 -5.06
N LEU A 134 8.47 -4.23 -5.87
CA LEU A 134 8.08 -5.62 -5.59
C LEU A 134 9.31 -6.51 -5.37
N ALA A 135 10.30 -6.43 -6.27
CA ALA A 135 11.52 -7.21 -6.14
C ALA A 135 12.34 -6.85 -4.88
N ALA A 136 12.37 -5.57 -4.50
CA ALA A 136 13.05 -5.11 -3.29
C ALA A 136 12.39 -5.63 -2.00
N GLU A 137 11.06 -5.73 -2.00
CA GLU A 137 10.27 -6.32 -0.91
C GLU A 137 10.22 -7.85 -0.95
N GLY A 138 10.92 -8.48 -1.90
CA GLY A 138 11.04 -9.94 -2.00
C GLY A 138 9.86 -10.64 -2.67
N TYR A 139 9.02 -9.91 -3.39
CA TYR A 139 7.93 -10.48 -4.19
C TYR A 139 8.47 -11.18 -5.44
N VAL A 140 8.00 -12.41 -5.68
CA VAL A 140 8.40 -13.25 -6.82
C VAL A 140 7.16 -13.67 -7.60
N LEU A 141 7.20 -13.59 -8.93
CA LEU A 141 6.11 -14.05 -9.80
C LEU A 141 5.88 -15.56 -9.59
N THR A 142 4.66 -15.92 -9.23
CA THR A 142 4.21 -17.31 -9.04
C THR A 142 3.09 -17.71 -9.99
N ASP A 143 2.35 -16.75 -10.56
CA ASP A 143 1.15 -16.99 -11.38
C ASP A 143 0.08 -17.85 -10.67
N ASP A 144 0.09 -17.86 -9.33
CA ASP A 144 -0.81 -18.63 -8.47
C ASP A 144 -1.32 -17.74 -7.32
N PRO A 145 -2.63 -17.73 -7.01
CA PRO A 145 -3.68 -18.58 -7.60
C PRO A 145 -4.20 -18.12 -8.97
N VAL A 146 -3.77 -16.94 -9.43
CA VAL A 146 -4.16 -16.35 -10.71
C VAL A 146 -2.92 -15.86 -11.48
N PRO A 147 -2.96 -15.80 -12.82
CA PRO A 147 -1.86 -15.24 -13.61
C PRO A 147 -1.51 -13.81 -13.20
N GLY A 148 -0.22 -13.47 -13.24
CA GLY A 148 0.27 -12.16 -12.81
C GLY A 148 0.43 -12.03 -11.29
N THR A 149 0.14 -13.08 -10.50
CA THR A 149 0.37 -13.04 -9.05
C THR A 149 1.85 -13.13 -8.72
N HIS A 150 2.32 -12.17 -7.92
CA HIS A 150 3.58 -12.20 -7.22
C HIS A 150 3.35 -12.54 -5.74
N SER A 151 4.07 -13.54 -5.23
CA SER A 151 4.03 -13.93 -3.81
C SER A 151 5.16 -13.27 -3.04
N GLY A 152 4.83 -12.66 -1.90
CA GLY A 152 5.78 -12.03 -1.00
C GLY A 152 6.44 -13.02 -0.03
N PRO A 153 7.28 -12.51 0.88
CA PRO A 153 7.81 -13.31 2.00
C PRO A 153 6.70 -13.83 2.92
N GLU A 154 6.97 -14.91 3.65
CA GLU A 154 6.06 -15.40 4.69
C GLU A 154 5.87 -14.33 5.77
N ASP A 155 4.61 -14.02 6.09
CA ASP A 155 4.28 -13.12 7.19
C ASP A 155 4.69 -13.77 8.52
N PRO A 156 5.45 -13.07 9.39
CA PRO A 156 5.97 -13.66 10.63
C PRO A 156 4.88 -13.93 11.68
N GLY A 157 3.70 -13.32 11.55
CA GLY A 157 2.57 -13.52 12.47
C GLY A 157 1.70 -14.72 12.09
N THR A 158 1.42 -14.87 10.80
CA THR A 158 0.45 -15.85 10.27
C THR A 158 1.13 -17.05 9.58
N GLY A 159 2.37 -16.89 9.12
CA GLY A 159 3.07 -17.86 8.26
C GLY A 159 2.50 -17.94 6.85
N VAL A 160 1.58 -17.04 6.48
CA VAL A 160 0.94 -16.99 5.16
C VAL A 160 1.51 -15.78 4.42
N PRO A 161 2.09 -15.93 3.21
CA PRO A 161 2.57 -14.78 2.45
C PRO A 161 1.40 -13.93 1.96
N SER A 162 1.60 -12.62 1.83
CA SER A 162 0.71 -11.78 1.04
C SER A 162 1.04 -11.91 -0.45
N VAL A 163 0.12 -11.46 -1.31
CA VAL A 163 0.32 -11.48 -2.75
C VAL A 163 0.03 -10.13 -3.38
N VAL A 164 0.60 -9.88 -4.55
CA VAL A 164 0.27 -8.74 -5.41
C VAL A 164 -0.07 -9.29 -6.79
N VAL A 165 -1.29 -9.05 -7.25
CA VAL A 165 -1.71 -9.35 -8.62
C VAL A 165 -1.33 -8.17 -9.50
N VAL A 166 -0.54 -8.45 -10.53
CA VAL A 166 -0.01 -7.45 -11.47
C VAL A 166 -0.72 -7.59 -12.82
N THR A 167 -1.32 -6.50 -13.30
CA THR A 167 -1.77 -6.36 -14.70
C THR A 167 -0.94 -5.30 -15.40
N ASP A 168 -1.19 -5.06 -16.69
CA ASP A 168 -0.49 -3.99 -17.43
C ASP A 168 -0.77 -2.60 -16.81
N ASP A 169 -1.96 -2.42 -16.24
CA ASP A 169 -2.51 -1.14 -15.81
C ASP A 169 -2.83 -1.01 -14.31
N SER A 170 -2.61 -2.07 -13.53
CA SER A 170 -2.94 -2.10 -12.10
C SER A 170 -2.05 -3.01 -11.27
N LEU A 171 -2.04 -2.70 -9.96
CA LEU A 171 -1.44 -3.51 -8.90
C LEU A 171 -2.47 -3.71 -7.81
N THR A 172 -2.78 -4.96 -7.49
CA THR A 172 -3.71 -5.29 -6.40
C THR A 172 -2.99 -6.14 -5.36
N PHE A 173 -2.64 -5.52 -4.23
CA PHE A 173 -2.19 -6.21 -3.04
C PHE A 173 -3.35 -6.93 -2.36
N VAL A 174 -3.12 -8.15 -1.90
CA VAL A 174 -4.06 -8.99 -1.17
C VAL A 174 -3.32 -9.64 0.00
N SER A 175 -3.78 -9.41 1.23
CA SER A 175 -3.10 -9.89 2.44
C SER A 175 -3.08 -11.42 2.59
N THR A 176 -3.95 -12.12 1.86
CA THR A 176 -4.06 -13.58 1.90
C THR A 176 -4.18 -14.14 0.47
N PRO A 177 -3.35 -15.14 0.07
CA PRO A 177 -3.22 -15.53 -1.33
C PRO A 177 -4.51 -16.03 -1.95
N MET A 178 -5.28 -16.83 -1.21
CA MET A 178 -6.48 -17.49 -1.71
C MET A 178 -7.54 -16.50 -2.21
N GLN A 179 -7.61 -15.31 -1.62
CA GLN A 179 -8.59 -14.28 -1.98
C GLN A 179 -8.20 -13.53 -3.26
N ALA A 180 -7.02 -13.77 -3.83
CA ALA A 180 -6.66 -13.20 -5.13
C ALA A 180 -7.53 -13.75 -6.28
N SER A 181 -8.09 -14.96 -6.14
CA SER A 181 -9.08 -15.48 -7.12
C SER A 181 -10.44 -14.80 -7.03
N ASP A 182 -10.69 -14.07 -5.94
CA ASP A 182 -11.97 -13.46 -5.62
C ASP A 182 -12.03 -11.98 -5.98
N LEU A 183 -10.95 -11.44 -6.53
CA LEU A 183 -10.89 -10.06 -7.03
C LEU A 183 -11.93 -9.87 -8.13
N ALA A 184 -12.67 -8.76 -8.05
CA ALA A 184 -13.52 -8.35 -9.15
C ALA A 184 -12.64 -7.95 -10.33
N VAL A 185 -13.04 -8.32 -11.55
CA VAL A 185 -12.38 -7.83 -12.76
C VAL A 185 -12.64 -6.33 -12.85
N VAL A 186 -11.61 -5.53 -12.60
CA VAL A 186 -11.65 -4.08 -12.80
C VAL A 186 -11.59 -3.86 -14.30
N ASN A 187 -12.67 -3.32 -14.88
CA ASN A 187 -12.73 -2.87 -16.28
C ASN A 187 -12.47 -1.36 -16.37
#